data_AF-A0A2G2A2E7-F1
#
_entry.id   AF-A0A2G2A2E7-F1
#
_cell.length_a   1.000
_cell.length_b   1.000
_cell.length_c   1.000
_cell.angle_alpha   90.00
_cell.angle_beta   90.00
_cell.angle_gamma   90.00
#
_symmetry.space_group_name_H-M   'P 1'
#
loop_
_entity.id
_entity.type
_entity.pdbx_description
1 polymer ?
#
loop_
_entity_poly.entity_id
_entity_poly.type
_entity_poly.pdbx_seq_one_letter_code
_entity_poly.pdbx_strand_id
1 'polypeptide(L)'
;MQAIETLKLCGPLLQQGSAVPMDVVRTVLSVLGNCDADSQDNSPEANLRKATRIVAKVPTIIGHMQNIIDGKELVGVDTGGDANLSHAANMLYMMTGERPTAEAEKVMDVSLILYAEHDYNASTFCSRVIAGTLSDMHGAMTGAVAALKGPLHGGANEAAMVMLAEITKFVDAGKGSVNDWMQDAFATKKKLMGFGHRVYKNGDHRAPILHKLGRKVADQRGGEFVKLFDIGEEVQQIMETQKTIYPNVDFPCGMTYYTMGIPVPQYTPIFVASRVTGWAAHIMEQHANNRLIRPIANYTGPELRSWNG
;
A
#
# COMPACT_ATOMS: atom_id res chain seq x y z
N MET A 1 4.31 23.00 3.16
CA MET A 1 3.11 23.87 3.17
C MET A 1 2.01 23.34 2.24
N GLN A 2 2.24 23.21 0.93
CA GLN A 2 1.16 22.87 -0.03
C GLN A 2 0.53 21.48 0.17
N ALA A 3 1.31 20.47 0.59
CA ALA A 3 0.76 19.14 0.88
C ALA A 3 -0.23 19.15 2.05
N ILE A 4 0.09 19.89 3.11
CA ILE A 4 -0.73 19.98 4.32
C ILE A 4 -2.01 20.76 4.06
N GLU A 5 -1.93 21.84 3.28
CA GLU A 5 -3.11 22.61 2.86
C GLU A 5 -4.07 21.74 2.04
N THR A 6 -3.53 20.97 1.08
CA THR A 6 -4.32 20.01 0.30
C THR A 6 -4.95 18.95 1.20
N LEU A 7 -4.21 18.41 2.18
CA LEU A 7 -4.76 17.46 3.14
C LEU A 7 -5.90 18.07 3.97
N LYS A 8 -5.76 19.31 4.45
CA LYS A 8 -6.81 20.02 5.21
C LYS A 8 -8.07 20.20 4.36
N LEU A 9 -7.94 20.49 3.07
CA LEU A 9 -9.06 20.57 2.14
C LEU A 9 -9.77 19.22 1.97
N CYS A 10 -9.03 18.11 1.95
CA CYS A 10 -9.60 16.76 1.87
C CYS A 10 -10.17 16.26 3.20
N GLY A 11 -9.82 16.87 4.34
CA GLY A 11 -10.14 16.40 5.68
C GLY A 11 -11.63 16.11 5.93
N PRO A 12 -12.55 17.05 5.64
CA PRO A 12 -13.99 16.80 5.80
C PRO A 12 -14.49 15.61 4.96
N LEU A 13 -13.94 15.42 3.75
CA LEU A 13 -14.33 14.32 2.85
C LEU A 13 -13.82 12.97 3.38
N LEU A 14 -12.61 12.94 3.94
CA LEU A 14 -12.05 11.76 4.60
C LEU A 14 -12.86 11.36 5.84
N GLN A 15 -13.22 12.33 6.68
CA GLN A 15 -14.02 12.10 7.89
C GLN A 15 -15.42 11.59 7.57
N GLN A 16 -16.01 12.03 6.45
CA GLN A 16 -17.32 11.57 5.97
C GLN A 16 -17.23 10.26 5.16
N GLY A 17 -16.03 9.76 4.86
CA GLY A 17 -15.80 8.57 4.04
C GLY A 17 -16.12 8.74 2.55
N SER A 18 -16.32 9.97 2.08
CA SER A 18 -16.55 10.28 0.65
C SER A 18 -15.24 10.38 -0.14
N ALA A 19 -14.11 10.58 0.57
CA ALA A 19 -12.77 10.36 0.06
C ALA A 19 -12.09 9.21 0.82
N VAL A 20 -11.15 8.52 0.17
CA VAL A 20 -10.35 7.45 0.79
C VAL A 20 -8.86 7.80 0.77
N PRO A 21 -8.06 7.29 1.73
CA PRO A 21 -6.65 7.66 1.88
C PRO A 21 -5.80 7.59 0.61
N MET A 22 -5.95 6.53 -0.19
CA MET A 22 -5.23 6.39 -1.47
C MET A 22 -5.55 7.48 -2.49
N ASP A 23 -6.79 7.97 -2.54
CA ASP A 23 -7.16 9.06 -3.46
C ASP A 23 -6.56 10.39 -3.02
N VAL A 24 -6.44 10.59 -1.71
CA VAL A 24 -5.78 11.77 -1.14
C VAL A 24 -4.28 11.72 -1.42
N VAL A 25 -3.61 10.58 -1.19
CA VAL A 25 -2.20 10.40 -1.56
C VAL A 25 -1.98 10.69 -3.05
N ARG A 26 -2.83 10.15 -3.94
CA ARG A 26 -2.77 10.43 -5.38
C ARG A 26 -2.91 11.92 -5.68
N THR A 27 -3.86 12.60 -5.04
CA THR A 27 -4.15 14.02 -5.26
C THR A 27 -2.99 14.90 -4.79
N VAL A 28 -2.49 14.68 -3.58
CA VAL A 28 -1.38 15.45 -3.03
C VAL A 28 -0.11 15.24 -3.85
N LEU A 29 0.17 14.02 -4.31
CA LEU A 29 1.32 13.76 -5.19
C LEU A 29 1.22 14.49 -6.53
N SER A 30 0.02 14.56 -7.10
CA SER A 30 -0.23 15.36 -8.31
C SER A 30 -0.04 16.86 -8.07
N VAL A 31 -0.47 17.38 -6.91
CA VAL A 31 -0.25 18.79 -6.53
C VAL A 31 1.25 19.07 -6.36
N LEU A 32 1.99 18.17 -5.72
CA LEU A 32 3.44 18.32 -5.52
C LEU A 32 4.20 18.47 -6.84
N GLY A 33 3.75 17.82 -7.92
CA GLY A 33 4.33 17.99 -9.25
C GLY A 33 4.19 19.42 -9.81
N ASN A 34 3.17 20.16 -9.43
CA ASN A 34 3.01 21.58 -9.81
C ASN A 34 3.89 22.52 -8.98
N CYS A 35 4.33 22.08 -7.81
CA CYS A 35 5.17 22.87 -6.90
C CYS A 35 6.66 22.53 -7.00
N ASP A 36 7.04 21.57 -7.83
CA ASP A 36 8.41 21.13 -7.98
C ASP A 36 9.08 21.83 -9.18
N ALA A 37 10.17 22.57 -8.93
CA ALA A 37 10.91 23.28 -9.96
C ALA A 37 11.56 22.32 -10.98
N ASP A 38 11.88 21.09 -10.58
CA ASP A 38 12.45 20.06 -11.46
C ASP A 38 11.35 19.23 -12.15
N SER A 39 10.06 19.55 -11.96
CA SER A 39 8.92 18.71 -12.37
C SER A 39 9.05 18.22 -13.81
N GLN A 40 9.26 19.15 -14.75
CA GLN A 40 9.33 18.86 -16.18
C GLN A 40 10.74 18.46 -16.67
N ASP A 41 11.75 18.46 -15.81
CA ASP A 41 13.12 18.05 -16.15
C ASP A 41 13.31 16.55 -15.89
N ASN A 42 13.49 15.78 -16.96
CA ASN A 42 13.67 14.33 -16.92
C ASN A 42 15.14 13.89 -16.90
N SER A 43 16.10 14.82 -16.72
CA SER A 43 17.52 14.49 -16.55
C SER A 43 17.73 13.58 -15.32
N PRO A 44 18.77 12.71 -15.33
CA PRO A 44 19.05 11.81 -14.22
C PRO A 44 19.17 12.53 -12.87
N GLU A 45 19.83 13.69 -12.83
CA GLU A 45 20.06 14.48 -11.64
C GLU A 45 18.77 15.11 -11.12
N ALA A 46 17.94 15.67 -12.01
CA ALA A 46 16.63 16.22 -11.65
C ALA A 46 15.68 15.14 -11.13
N ASN A 47 15.66 13.97 -11.77
CA ASN A 47 14.88 12.84 -11.31
C ASN A 47 15.32 12.30 -9.96
N LEU A 48 16.63 12.22 -9.68
CA LEU A 48 17.12 11.83 -8.37
C LEU A 48 16.68 12.82 -7.27
N ARG A 49 16.74 14.13 -7.56
CA ARG A 49 16.26 15.16 -6.63
C ARG A 49 14.74 15.07 -6.42
N LYS A 50 13.94 14.88 -7.47
CA LYS A 50 12.49 14.64 -7.39
C LYS A 50 12.18 13.41 -6.54
N ALA A 51 12.82 12.27 -6.84
CA ALA A 51 12.66 11.04 -6.09
C ALA A 51 12.94 11.23 -4.59
N THR A 52 14.06 11.89 -4.27
CA THR A 52 14.44 12.19 -2.88
C THR A 52 13.37 13.01 -2.16
N ARG A 53 12.86 14.07 -2.81
CA ARG A 53 11.78 14.90 -2.25
C ARG A 53 10.48 14.11 -2.07
N ILE A 54 10.13 13.24 -3.02
CA ILE A 54 8.90 12.44 -2.93
C ILE A 54 9.01 11.41 -1.80
N VAL A 55 10.12 10.66 -1.72
CA VAL A 55 10.39 9.72 -0.63
C VAL A 55 10.31 10.42 0.73
N ALA A 56 10.86 11.63 0.86
CA ALA A 56 10.77 12.40 2.10
C ALA A 56 9.34 12.89 2.41
N LYS A 57 8.56 13.32 1.41
CA LYS A 57 7.25 13.96 1.62
C LYS A 57 6.09 12.97 1.77
N VAL A 58 6.14 11.80 1.16
CA VAL A 58 5.03 10.83 1.20
C VAL A 58 4.68 10.38 2.63
N PRO A 59 5.65 10.06 3.51
CA PRO A 59 5.37 9.79 4.92
C PRO A 59 4.70 10.96 5.65
N THR A 60 5.08 12.20 5.34
CA THR A 60 4.44 13.41 5.89
C THR A 60 2.97 13.51 5.46
N ILE A 61 2.67 13.15 4.21
CA ILE A 61 1.28 13.08 3.72
C ILE A 61 0.49 12.08 4.54
N ILE A 62 1.03 10.87 4.72
CA ILE A 62 0.36 9.74 5.37
C ILE A 62 0.16 10.00 6.87
N GLY A 63 1.21 10.43 7.56
CA GLY A 63 1.16 10.69 9.00
C GLY A 63 0.13 11.77 9.35
N HIS A 64 0.18 12.91 8.67
CA HIS A 64 -0.78 13.99 8.96
C HIS A 64 -2.19 13.70 8.48
N MET A 65 -2.36 12.89 7.42
CA MET A 65 -3.68 12.47 6.97
C MET A 65 -4.43 11.71 8.07
N GLN A 66 -3.76 10.83 8.83
CA GLN A 66 -4.42 10.13 9.93
C GLN A 66 -4.85 11.08 11.06
N ASN A 67 -4.00 12.04 11.44
CA ASN A 67 -4.39 13.04 12.44
C ASN A 67 -5.60 13.87 12.00
N ILE A 68 -5.70 14.22 10.70
CA ILE A 68 -6.88 14.92 10.16
C ILE A 68 -8.13 14.05 10.24
N ILE A 69 -8.02 12.76 9.88
CA ILE A 69 -9.12 11.80 10.01
C ILE A 69 -9.60 11.73 11.47
N ASP A 70 -8.66 11.65 12.41
CA ASP A 70 -8.94 11.55 13.85
C ASP A 70 -9.36 12.87 14.51
N GLY A 71 -9.28 14.00 13.80
CA GLY A 71 -9.50 15.33 14.38
C GLY A 71 -8.43 15.77 15.39
N LYS A 72 -7.22 15.21 15.32
CA LYS A 72 -6.08 15.51 16.18
C LYS A 72 -5.23 16.66 15.62
N GLU A 73 -4.49 17.33 16.50
CA GLU A 73 -3.50 18.31 16.07
C GLU A 73 -2.37 17.64 15.28
N LEU A 74 -1.87 18.37 14.27
CA LEU A 74 -0.76 17.90 13.46
C LEU A 74 0.56 18.14 14.19
N VAL A 75 1.46 17.15 14.17
CA VAL A 75 2.70 17.20 14.95
C VAL A 75 3.92 17.54 14.09
N GLY A 76 4.66 18.60 14.42
CA GLY A 76 5.90 18.94 13.70
C GLY A 76 5.68 19.35 12.24
N VAL A 77 4.54 19.98 11.91
CA VAL A 77 4.17 20.36 10.53
C VAL A 77 5.22 21.20 9.83
N ASP A 78 5.83 22.15 10.55
CA ASP A 78 6.79 23.10 9.98
C ASP A 78 8.14 22.44 9.66
N THR A 79 8.44 21.33 10.34
CA THR A 79 9.72 20.59 10.24
C THR A 79 9.58 19.26 9.52
N GLY A 80 8.36 18.83 9.18
CA GLY A 80 8.10 17.50 8.63
C GLY A 80 8.30 16.38 9.65
N GLY A 81 7.93 16.63 10.91
CA GLY A 81 8.12 15.75 12.05
C GLY A 81 9.38 16.09 12.85
N ASP A 82 10.12 15.07 13.30
CA ASP A 82 11.36 15.23 14.08
C ASP A 82 12.57 14.70 13.29
N ALA A 83 13.51 15.61 13.02
CA ALA A 83 14.73 15.31 12.26
C ALA A 83 15.71 14.34 12.97
N ASN A 84 15.53 14.09 14.26
CA ASN A 84 16.33 13.12 15.02
C ASN A 84 15.78 11.68 14.94
N LEU A 85 14.60 11.49 14.37
CA LEU A 85 14.01 10.17 14.18
C LEU A 85 14.42 9.58 12.83
N SER A 86 14.50 8.24 12.77
CA SER A 86 14.64 7.53 11.50
C SER A 86 13.42 7.77 10.60
N HIS A 87 13.54 7.43 9.32
CA HIS A 87 12.44 7.57 8.36
C HIS A 87 11.17 6.83 8.81
N ALA A 88 11.32 5.59 9.28
CA ALA A 88 10.22 4.77 9.80
C ALA A 88 9.64 5.34 11.10
N ALA A 89 10.51 5.73 12.04
CA ALA A 89 10.06 6.29 13.31
C ALA A 89 9.34 7.63 13.14
N ASN A 90 9.85 8.49 12.27
CA ASN A 90 9.25 9.80 12.00
C ASN A 90 7.86 9.67 11.36
N MET A 91 7.64 8.69 10.49
CA MET A 91 6.31 8.40 9.93
C MET A 91 5.31 7.99 11.01
N LEU A 92 5.70 7.07 11.90
CA LEU A 92 4.86 6.65 13.03
C LEU A 92 4.58 7.81 13.98
N TYR A 93 5.60 8.62 14.28
CA TYR A 93 5.46 9.82 15.10
C TYR A 93 4.47 10.82 14.49
N MET A 94 4.60 11.13 13.20
CA MET A 94 3.65 12.02 12.51
C MET A 94 2.24 11.42 12.39
N MET A 95 2.08 10.09 12.42
CA MET A 95 0.78 9.41 12.35
C MET A 95 0.06 9.37 13.70
N THR A 96 0.80 9.13 14.78
CA THR A 96 0.24 8.84 16.10
C THR A 96 0.32 10.04 17.05
N GLY A 97 1.25 10.96 16.81
CA GLY A 97 1.63 12.04 17.71
C GLY A 97 2.57 11.62 18.84
N GLU A 98 2.91 10.33 18.93
CA GLU A 98 3.74 9.75 19.99
C GLU A 98 5.03 9.18 19.41
N ARG A 99 6.14 9.29 20.16
CA ARG A 99 7.40 8.67 19.72
C ARG A 99 7.24 7.15 19.75
N PRO A 100 7.53 6.44 18.64
CA PRO A 100 7.37 5.00 18.60
C PRO A 100 8.38 4.32 19.52
N THR A 101 8.03 3.13 20.02
CA THR A 101 9.00 2.25 20.68
C THR A 101 10.02 1.75 19.65
N ALA A 102 11.20 1.34 20.13
CA ALA A 102 12.23 0.74 19.25
C ALA A 102 11.72 -0.51 18.51
N GLU A 103 10.78 -1.27 19.09
CA GLU A 103 10.16 -2.40 18.41
C GLU A 103 9.22 -1.93 17.29
N ALA A 104 8.36 -0.95 17.55
CA ALA A 104 7.45 -0.41 16.53
C ALA A 104 8.22 0.23 15.36
N GLU A 105 9.27 0.99 15.66
CA GLU A 105 10.20 1.54 14.66
C GLU A 105 10.80 0.43 13.81
N LYS A 106 11.36 -0.62 14.44
CA LYS A 106 11.97 -1.73 13.72
C LYS A 106 10.98 -2.47 12.83
N VAL A 107 9.77 -2.72 13.30
CA VAL A 107 8.74 -3.40 12.51
C VAL A 107 8.36 -2.56 11.29
N MET A 108 8.18 -1.25 11.46
CA MET A 108 7.89 -0.35 10.35
C MET A 108 9.06 -0.25 9.37
N ASP A 109 10.29 -0.17 9.85
CA ASP A 109 11.47 -0.12 8.97
C ASP A 109 11.58 -1.38 8.12
N VAL A 110 11.40 -2.56 8.72
CA VAL A 110 11.39 -3.83 7.98
C VAL A 110 10.25 -3.88 6.97
N SER A 111 9.04 -3.43 7.32
CA SER A 111 7.92 -3.43 6.36
C SER A 111 8.20 -2.50 5.18
N LEU A 112 8.77 -1.32 5.43
CA LEU A 112 9.17 -0.38 4.39
C LEU A 112 10.26 -0.97 3.48
N ILE A 113 11.21 -1.75 4.02
CA ILE A 113 12.22 -2.43 3.21
C ILE A 113 11.59 -3.52 2.33
N LEU A 114 10.73 -4.39 2.90
CA LEU A 114 10.15 -5.53 2.18
C LEU A 114 9.18 -5.11 1.06
N TYR A 115 8.60 -3.92 1.16
CA TYR A 115 7.75 -3.36 0.13
C TYR A 115 8.48 -2.50 -0.91
N ALA A 116 9.75 -2.14 -0.70
CA ALA A 116 10.42 -1.06 -1.43
C ALA A 116 10.41 -1.26 -2.95
N GLU A 117 10.66 -2.49 -3.40
CA GLU A 117 10.81 -2.82 -4.82
C GLU A 117 10.32 -4.25 -5.10
N HIS A 118 9.70 -4.49 -6.27
CA HIS A 118 9.18 -5.81 -6.66
C HIS A 118 8.97 -6.02 -8.17
N ASP A 119 9.97 -5.70 -8.98
CA ASP A 119 10.01 -5.87 -10.43
C ASP A 119 8.78 -5.24 -11.13
N TYR A 120 8.36 -5.76 -12.29
CA TYR A 120 7.28 -5.21 -13.11
C TYR A 120 5.87 -5.61 -12.61
N ASN A 121 5.64 -5.47 -11.30
CA ASN A 121 4.29 -5.48 -10.74
C ASN A 121 3.42 -4.37 -11.36
N ALA A 122 2.10 -4.48 -11.25
CA ALA A 122 1.15 -3.64 -12.00
C ALA A 122 1.37 -2.12 -11.84
N SER A 123 1.67 -1.64 -10.63
CA SER A 123 1.94 -0.22 -10.38
C SER A 123 3.27 0.25 -10.94
N THR A 124 4.30 -0.60 -10.86
CA THR A 124 5.62 -0.31 -11.45
C THR A 124 5.52 -0.32 -12.97
N PHE A 125 4.85 -1.30 -13.56
CA PHE A 125 4.65 -1.32 -15.01
C PHE A 125 3.80 -0.12 -15.49
N CYS A 126 2.79 0.29 -14.72
CA CYS A 126 2.02 1.50 -15.00
C CYS A 126 2.90 2.77 -14.99
N SER A 127 3.77 2.93 -13.98
CA SER A 127 4.70 4.08 -13.94
C SER A 127 5.66 4.08 -15.12
N ARG A 128 6.15 2.91 -15.54
CA ARG A 128 7.00 2.76 -16.73
C ARG A 128 6.27 3.06 -18.03
N VAL A 129 4.99 2.68 -18.18
CA VAL A 129 4.19 3.02 -19.36
C VAL A 129 4.06 4.54 -19.49
N ILE A 130 3.79 5.24 -18.38
CA ILE A 130 3.68 6.70 -18.36
C ILE A 130 5.04 7.35 -18.64
N ALA A 131 6.10 6.93 -17.95
CA ALA A 131 7.47 7.40 -18.22
C ALA A 131 7.92 7.12 -19.67
N GLY A 132 7.43 6.02 -20.26
CA GLY A 132 7.69 5.61 -21.64
C GLY A 132 7.24 6.61 -22.69
N THR A 133 6.29 7.49 -22.34
CA THR A 133 5.83 8.59 -23.19
C THR A 133 6.67 9.87 -23.03
N LEU A 134 7.73 9.83 -22.23
CA LEU A 134 8.53 10.97 -21.75
C LEU A 134 7.79 11.91 -20.80
N SER A 135 6.69 11.46 -20.19
CA SER A 135 6.02 12.20 -19.10
C SER A 135 6.90 12.28 -17.84
N ASP A 136 6.56 13.18 -16.93
CA ASP A 136 7.36 13.42 -15.73
C ASP A 136 7.15 12.38 -14.62
N MET A 137 8.07 12.37 -13.65
CA MET A 137 8.06 11.45 -12.51
C MET A 137 6.82 11.59 -11.62
N HIS A 138 6.29 12.80 -11.39
CA HIS A 138 5.11 12.97 -10.55
C HIS A 138 3.86 12.40 -11.25
N GLY A 139 3.72 12.64 -12.56
CA GLY A 139 2.68 12.02 -13.37
C GLY A 139 2.75 10.49 -13.36
N ALA A 140 3.94 9.93 -13.58
CA ALA A 140 4.17 8.49 -13.55
C ALA A 140 3.86 7.87 -12.18
N MET A 141 4.28 8.49 -11.08
CA MET A 141 3.96 8.00 -9.73
C MET A 141 2.47 8.17 -9.38
N THR A 142 1.81 9.22 -9.86
CA THR A 142 0.36 9.40 -9.68
C THR A 142 -0.43 8.24 -10.30
N GLY A 143 -0.03 7.80 -11.50
CA GLY A 143 -0.59 6.59 -12.12
C GLY A 143 -0.27 5.31 -11.34
N ALA A 144 0.96 5.20 -10.82
CA ALA A 144 1.39 4.06 -10.01
C ALA A 144 0.56 3.91 -8.72
N VAL A 145 0.27 5.01 -8.03
CA VAL A 145 -0.61 5.04 -6.85
C VAL A 145 -2.02 4.55 -7.21
N ALA A 146 -2.57 5.01 -8.34
CA ALA A 146 -3.88 4.56 -8.80
C ALA A 146 -3.91 3.05 -9.09
N ALA A 147 -2.86 2.51 -9.71
CA ALA A 147 -2.72 1.07 -9.96
C ALA A 147 -2.53 0.28 -8.65
N LEU A 148 -1.80 0.83 -7.67
CA LEU A 148 -1.57 0.18 -6.37
C LEU A 148 -2.84 0.09 -5.51
N LYS A 149 -3.74 1.07 -5.61
CA LYS A 149 -5.02 1.14 -4.87
C LYS A 149 -5.91 -0.11 -5.06
N GLY A 150 -5.85 -0.74 -6.23
CA GLY A 150 -6.75 -1.85 -6.55
C GLY A 150 -6.59 -3.03 -5.57
N PRO A 151 -7.68 -3.72 -5.18
CA PRO A 151 -7.61 -4.82 -4.21
C PRO A 151 -6.81 -6.03 -4.72
N LEU A 152 -6.65 -6.18 -6.04
CA LEU A 152 -5.82 -7.23 -6.64
C LEU A 152 -4.32 -6.86 -6.71
N HIS A 153 -3.94 -5.73 -6.13
CA HIS A 153 -2.57 -5.27 -6.00
C HIS A 153 -2.33 -4.83 -4.54
N GLY A 154 -1.97 -3.57 -4.28
CA GLY A 154 -1.62 -3.12 -2.93
C GLY A 154 -2.79 -3.08 -1.93
N GLY A 155 -4.03 -2.92 -2.41
CA GLY A 155 -5.23 -2.98 -1.55
C GLY A 155 -5.52 -4.37 -0.97
N ALA A 156 -4.70 -5.37 -1.29
CA ALA A 156 -4.82 -6.72 -0.75
C ALA A 156 -4.55 -6.78 0.77
N ASN A 157 -3.69 -5.91 1.32
CA ASN A 157 -3.41 -5.88 2.76
C ASN A 157 -4.62 -5.41 3.58
N GLU A 158 -5.35 -4.41 3.11
CA GLU A 158 -6.61 -3.93 3.68
C GLU A 158 -7.70 -5.00 3.55
N ALA A 159 -7.83 -5.58 2.35
CA ALA A 159 -8.86 -6.57 2.07
C ALA A 159 -8.64 -7.89 2.82
N ALA A 160 -7.39 -8.25 3.12
CA ALA A 160 -7.06 -9.38 4.00
C ALA A 160 -7.59 -9.16 5.43
N MET A 161 -7.50 -7.93 5.97
CA MET A 161 -8.05 -7.61 7.28
C MET A 161 -9.57 -7.65 7.31
N VAL A 162 -10.24 -7.20 6.23
CA VAL A 162 -11.71 -7.33 6.10
C VAL A 162 -12.11 -8.80 6.15
N MET A 163 -11.40 -9.66 5.39
CA MET A 163 -11.63 -11.10 5.38
C MET A 163 -11.42 -11.73 6.76
N LEU A 164 -10.32 -11.42 7.45
CA LEU A 164 -10.05 -11.95 8.79
C LEU A 164 -11.07 -11.47 9.82
N ALA A 165 -11.57 -10.23 9.71
CA ALA A 165 -12.64 -9.72 10.57
C ALA A 165 -13.97 -10.45 10.33
N GLU A 166 -14.31 -10.77 9.08
CA GLU A 166 -15.49 -11.58 8.74
C GLU A 166 -15.40 -12.99 9.35
N ILE A 167 -14.24 -13.64 9.23
CA ILE A 167 -13.98 -14.96 9.81
C ILE A 167 -14.08 -14.91 11.33
N THR A 168 -13.42 -13.93 11.96
CA THR A 168 -13.45 -13.75 13.42
C THR A 168 -14.87 -13.56 13.92
N LYS A 169 -15.66 -12.70 13.27
CA LYS A 169 -17.08 -12.49 13.62
C LYS A 169 -17.93 -13.75 13.44
N PHE A 170 -17.65 -14.56 12.41
CA PHE A 170 -18.35 -15.82 12.17
C PHE A 170 -18.08 -16.83 13.30
N VAL A 171 -16.81 -16.99 13.69
CA VAL A 171 -16.37 -17.87 14.78
C VAL A 171 -16.93 -17.38 16.13
N ASP A 172 -16.85 -16.08 16.41
CA ASP A 172 -17.28 -15.50 17.69
C ASP A 172 -18.78 -15.55 17.91
N ALA A 173 -19.56 -15.52 16.82
CA ALA A 173 -20.99 -15.72 16.87
C ALA A 173 -21.39 -17.20 17.00
N GLY A 174 -20.44 -18.14 17.12
CA GLY A 174 -20.70 -19.57 17.22
C GLY A 174 -21.32 -20.18 15.96
N LYS A 175 -21.12 -19.55 14.79
CA LYS A 175 -21.73 -20.01 13.53
C LYS A 175 -20.97 -21.19 12.89
N GLY A 176 -19.73 -21.44 13.31
CA GLY A 176 -18.88 -22.53 12.83
C GLY A 176 -17.40 -22.25 13.10
N SER A 177 -16.55 -23.13 12.58
CA SER A 177 -15.08 -23.01 12.61
C SER A 177 -14.54 -22.14 11.47
N VAL A 178 -13.26 -21.81 11.52
CA VAL A 178 -12.56 -21.16 10.39
C VAL A 178 -12.64 -22.05 9.15
N ASN A 179 -12.47 -23.37 9.30
CA ASN A 179 -12.61 -24.31 8.19
C ASN A 179 -14.00 -24.25 7.54
N ASP A 180 -15.09 -24.17 8.33
CA ASP A 180 -16.44 -24.08 7.77
C ASP A 180 -16.62 -22.84 6.89
N TRP A 181 -16.12 -21.68 7.35
CA TRP A 181 -16.13 -20.45 6.56
C TRP A 181 -15.31 -20.59 5.27
N MET A 182 -14.13 -21.23 5.36
CA MET A 182 -13.26 -21.45 4.21
C MET A 182 -13.88 -22.39 3.17
N GLN A 183 -14.57 -23.44 3.61
CA GLN A 183 -15.29 -24.35 2.69
C GLN A 183 -16.39 -23.61 1.93
N ASP A 184 -17.16 -22.74 2.60
CA ASP A 184 -18.15 -21.90 1.93
C ASP A 184 -17.50 -20.93 0.92
N ALA A 185 -16.40 -20.27 1.30
CA ALA A 185 -15.65 -19.40 0.41
C ALA A 185 -15.14 -20.15 -0.84
N PHE A 186 -14.71 -21.41 -0.70
CA PHE A 186 -14.32 -22.25 -1.83
C PHE A 186 -15.51 -22.63 -2.72
N ALA A 187 -16.63 -23.05 -2.12
CA ALA A 187 -17.83 -23.42 -2.86
C ALA A 187 -18.41 -22.25 -3.66
N THR A 188 -18.37 -21.04 -3.08
CA THR A 188 -18.86 -19.80 -3.69
C THR A 188 -17.82 -19.10 -4.57
N LYS A 189 -16.60 -19.65 -4.68
CA LYS A 189 -15.48 -19.09 -5.45
C LYS A 189 -15.12 -17.65 -5.03
N LYS A 190 -15.27 -17.34 -3.74
CA LYS A 190 -14.83 -16.07 -3.16
C LYS A 190 -13.32 -15.92 -3.34
N LYS A 191 -12.85 -14.72 -3.69
CA LYS A 191 -11.41 -14.42 -3.69
C LYS A 191 -10.92 -14.28 -2.25
N LEU A 192 -9.86 -15.01 -1.91
CA LEU A 192 -9.21 -14.95 -0.61
C LEU A 192 -8.02 -14.01 -0.67
N MET A 193 -8.15 -12.88 0.00
CA MET A 193 -7.23 -11.75 -0.12
C MET A 193 -5.96 -12.01 0.70
N GLY A 194 -4.80 -11.59 0.18
CA GLY A 194 -3.50 -11.90 0.77
C GLY A 194 -2.90 -13.26 0.36
N PHE A 195 -3.57 -13.99 -0.54
CA PHE A 195 -3.10 -15.29 -1.03
C PHE A 195 -2.82 -15.28 -2.54
N GLY A 196 -1.78 -16.03 -2.91
CA GLY A 196 -1.39 -16.21 -4.29
C GLY A 196 -0.54 -15.07 -4.85
N HIS A 197 0.28 -15.43 -5.83
CA HIS A 197 1.22 -14.50 -6.44
C HIS A 197 1.44 -14.86 -7.92
N ARG A 198 1.61 -13.83 -8.77
CA ARG A 198 1.85 -14.05 -10.21
C ARG A 198 3.15 -14.80 -10.45
N VAL A 199 4.23 -14.36 -9.80
CA VAL A 199 5.58 -14.92 -9.87
C VAL A 199 5.81 -16.08 -8.89
N TYR A 200 5.71 -15.84 -7.57
CA TYR A 200 5.97 -16.87 -6.58
C TYR A 200 4.95 -18.02 -6.61
N LYS A 201 5.44 -19.24 -6.79
CA LYS A 201 4.64 -20.48 -6.74
C LYS A 201 4.87 -21.31 -5.48
N ASN A 202 6.00 -21.10 -4.81
CA ASN A 202 6.43 -21.87 -3.64
C ASN A 202 6.51 -21.00 -2.37
N GLY A 203 5.67 -19.96 -2.30
CA GLY A 203 5.66 -19.00 -1.19
C GLY A 203 6.39 -17.69 -1.46
N ASP A 204 5.88 -16.60 -0.88
CA ASP A 204 6.53 -15.29 -0.87
C ASP A 204 7.56 -15.25 0.26
N HIS A 205 8.83 -15.06 -0.07
CA HIS A 205 9.93 -15.07 0.91
C HIS A 205 9.86 -13.94 1.94
N ARG A 206 9.08 -12.89 1.67
CA ARG A 206 8.89 -11.74 2.59
C ARG A 206 7.83 -12.03 3.65
N ALA A 207 6.84 -12.86 3.33
CA ALA A 207 5.71 -13.13 4.21
C ALA A 207 6.13 -13.72 5.58
N PRO A 208 7.04 -14.71 5.67
CA PRO A 208 7.50 -15.24 6.95
C PRO A 208 8.20 -14.19 7.84
N ILE A 209 8.86 -13.20 7.25
CA ILE A 209 9.59 -12.16 7.99
C ILE A 209 8.59 -11.27 8.73
N LEU A 210 7.57 -10.73 8.02
CA LEU A 210 6.54 -9.92 8.66
C LEU A 210 5.70 -10.74 9.63
N HIS A 211 5.36 -11.97 9.28
CA HIS A 211 4.61 -12.85 10.16
C HIS A 211 5.30 -13.00 11.52
N LYS A 212 6.61 -13.31 11.52
CA LYS A 212 7.39 -13.47 12.75
C LYS A 212 7.40 -12.19 13.61
N LEU A 213 7.54 -11.03 12.97
CA LEU A 213 7.55 -9.74 13.67
C LEU A 213 6.18 -9.42 14.27
N GLY A 214 5.11 -9.52 13.48
CA GLY A 214 3.76 -9.25 13.91
C GLY A 214 3.28 -10.21 15.00
N ARG A 215 3.59 -11.52 14.88
CA ARG A 215 3.26 -12.53 15.88
C ARG A 215 3.92 -12.22 17.23
N LYS A 216 5.20 -11.83 17.22
CA LYS A 216 5.91 -11.44 18.44
C LYS A 216 5.25 -10.24 19.13
N VAL A 217 4.77 -9.25 18.38
CA VAL A 217 4.04 -8.10 18.94
C VAL A 217 2.66 -8.55 19.45
N ALA A 218 1.98 -9.45 18.71
CA ALA A 218 0.70 -10.02 19.13
C ALA A 218 0.80 -10.74 20.48
N ASP A 219 1.80 -11.62 20.63
CA ASP A 219 2.03 -12.41 21.86
C ASP A 219 2.29 -11.51 23.08
N GLN A 220 2.97 -10.37 22.90
CA GLN A 220 3.20 -9.38 23.96
C GLN A 220 1.92 -8.64 24.36
N ARG A 221 1.06 -8.31 23.39
CA ARG A 221 -0.21 -7.59 23.65
C ARG A 221 -1.32 -8.51 24.17
N GLY A 222 -1.29 -9.79 23.80
CA GLY A 222 -2.26 -10.81 24.21
C GLY A 222 -3.66 -10.61 23.60
N GLY A 223 -4.61 -11.40 24.10
CA GLY A 223 -6.04 -11.23 23.79
C GLY A 223 -6.38 -11.35 22.30
N GLU A 224 -7.08 -10.34 21.78
CA GLU A 224 -7.57 -10.30 20.39
C GLU A 224 -6.44 -10.34 19.35
N PHE A 225 -5.25 -9.86 19.69
CA PHE A 225 -4.10 -9.84 18.78
C PHE A 225 -3.56 -11.25 18.51
N VAL A 226 -3.43 -12.07 19.57
CA VAL A 226 -3.01 -13.47 19.44
C VAL A 226 -4.06 -14.25 18.66
N LYS A 227 -5.35 -14.04 19.00
CA LYS A 227 -6.46 -14.67 18.30
C LYS A 227 -6.50 -14.37 16.81
N LEU A 228 -6.23 -13.12 16.40
CA LEU A 228 -6.14 -12.74 14.99
C LEU A 228 -5.07 -13.56 14.27
N PHE A 229 -3.89 -13.71 14.88
CA PHE A 229 -2.81 -14.51 14.32
C PHE A 229 -3.16 -16.00 14.27
N ASP A 230 -3.77 -16.56 15.32
CA ASP A 230 -4.20 -17.97 15.33
C ASP A 230 -5.21 -18.25 14.20
N ILE A 231 -6.19 -17.37 13.99
CA ILE A 231 -7.13 -17.46 12.87
C ILE A 231 -6.38 -17.34 11.53
N GLY A 232 -5.46 -16.39 11.41
CA GLY A 232 -4.67 -16.18 10.19
C GLY A 232 -3.81 -17.39 9.83
N GLU A 233 -3.19 -18.01 10.81
CA GLU A 233 -2.37 -19.23 10.67
C GLU A 233 -3.23 -20.44 10.28
N GLU A 234 -4.42 -20.59 10.85
CA GLU A 234 -5.37 -21.64 10.44
C GLU A 234 -5.84 -21.44 8.99
N VAL A 235 -6.17 -20.21 8.60
CA VAL A 235 -6.49 -19.86 7.20
C VAL A 235 -5.32 -20.21 6.27
N GLN A 236 -4.09 -19.85 6.65
CA GLN A 236 -2.89 -20.16 5.89
C GLN A 236 -2.72 -21.67 5.71
N GLN A 237 -2.85 -22.45 6.79
CA GLN A 237 -2.71 -23.90 6.76
C GLN A 237 -3.76 -24.55 5.84
N ILE A 238 -5.02 -24.09 5.89
CA ILE A 238 -6.10 -24.58 5.02
C ILE A 238 -5.78 -24.27 3.55
N MET A 239 -5.30 -23.05 3.26
CA MET A 239 -4.95 -22.64 1.89
C MET A 239 -3.80 -23.44 1.30
N GLU A 240 -2.77 -23.71 2.11
CA GLU A 240 -1.63 -24.52 1.71
C GLU A 240 -2.05 -25.97 1.43
N THR A 241 -2.77 -26.59 2.37
CA THR A 241 -3.14 -28.01 2.30
C THR A 241 -4.18 -28.31 1.23
N GLN A 242 -5.18 -27.44 1.05
CA GLN A 242 -6.32 -27.72 0.16
C GLN A 242 -6.23 -27.07 -1.21
N LYS A 243 -5.49 -25.96 -1.35
CA LYS A 243 -5.37 -25.22 -2.61
C LYS A 243 -3.95 -25.13 -3.13
N THR A 244 -2.93 -25.46 -2.33
CA THR A 244 -1.51 -25.25 -2.67
C THR A 244 -1.25 -23.78 -3.04
N ILE A 245 -1.91 -22.87 -2.32
CA ILE A 245 -1.74 -21.43 -2.48
C ILE A 245 -1.19 -20.86 -1.18
N TYR A 246 -0.08 -20.15 -1.29
CA TYR A 246 0.65 -19.59 -0.16
C TYR A 246 0.27 -18.12 0.06
N PRO A 247 0.43 -17.59 1.30
CA PRO A 247 0.26 -16.17 1.55
C PRO A 247 1.33 -15.38 0.79
N ASN A 248 0.93 -14.22 0.29
CA ASN A 248 1.86 -13.19 -0.15
C ASN A 248 2.17 -12.24 1.02
N VAL A 249 3.10 -11.31 0.83
CA VAL A 249 3.53 -10.36 1.89
C VAL A 249 2.38 -9.56 2.51
N ASP A 250 1.29 -9.31 1.76
CA ASP A 250 0.19 -8.44 2.18
C ASP A 250 -0.63 -9.05 3.33
N PHE A 251 -0.73 -10.39 3.38
CA PHE A 251 -1.47 -11.11 4.43
C PHE A 251 -0.88 -10.90 5.85
N PRO A 252 0.38 -11.28 6.12
CA PRO A 252 1.00 -11.00 7.41
C PRO A 252 1.25 -9.51 7.65
N CYS A 253 1.39 -8.70 6.60
CA CYS A 253 1.51 -7.26 6.77
C CYS A 253 0.25 -6.65 7.39
N GLY A 254 -0.94 -7.01 6.89
CA GLY A 254 -2.20 -6.52 7.44
C GLY A 254 -2.33 -6.84 8.93
N MET A 255 -2.06 -8.09 9.31
CA MET A 255 -2.09 -8.51 10.72
C MET A 255 -1.04 -7.79 11.56
N THR A 256 0.18 -7.59 11.03
CA THR A 256 1.26 -6.88 11.73
C THR A 256 0.91 -5.41 11.98
N TYR A 257 0.35 -4.71 11.00
CA TYR A 257 -0.08 -3.32 11.20
C TYR A 257 -1.24 -3.21 12.17
N TYR A 258 -2.14 -4.19 12.19
CA TYR A 258 -3.22 -4.24 13.17
C TYR A 258 -2.70 -4.37 14.60
N THR A 259 -1.69 -5.22 14.84
CA THR A 259 -1.06 -5.34 16.18
C THR A 259 -0.29 -4.09 16.59
N MET A 260 0.11 -3.24 15.65
CA MET A 260 0.68 -1.93 15.92
C MET A 260 -0.37 -0.83 16.16
N GLY A 261 -1.66 -1.14 16.06
CA GLY A 261 -2.74 -0.15 16.20
C GLY A 261 -2.88 0.79 15.00
N ILE A 262 -2.30 0.45 13.86
CA ILE A 262 -2.42 1.26 12.65
C ILE A 262 -3.82 1.05 12.05
N PRO A 263 -4.55 2.12 11.71
CA PRO A 263 -5.86 2.00 11.08
C PRO A 263 -5.78 1.33 9.70
N VAL A 264 -6.68 0.38 9.43
CA VAL A 264 -6.71 -0.39 8.16
C VAL A 264 -6.62 0.50 6.91
N PRO A 265 -7.37 1.63 6.80
CA PRO A 265 -7.28 2.49 5.61
C PRO A 265 -5.89 3.11 5.34
N GLN A 266 -4.93 3.01 6.27
CA GLN A 266 -3.56 3.49 6.09
C GLN A 266 -2.61 2.43 5.52
N TYR A 267 -3.05 1.18 5.33
CA TYR A 267 -2.12 0.10 4.96
C TYR A 267 -1.60 0.25 3.54
N THR A 268 -2.48 0.51 2.56
CA THR A 268 -2.03 0.78 1.19
C THR A 268 -1.25 2.10 1.09
N PRO A 269 -1.64 3.20 1.77
CA PRO A 269 -0.80 4.40 1.86
C PRO A 269 0.62 4.13 2.38
N ILE A 270 0.80 3.35 3.46
CA ILE A 270 2.14 2.96 3.94
C ILE A 270 2.90 2.17 2.87
N PHE A 271 2.21 1.31 2.12
CA PHE A 271 2.81 0.64 0.97
C PHE A 271 3.31 1.67 -0.07
N VAL A 272 2.57 2.73 -0.35
CA VAL A 272 3.06 3.83 -1.20
C VAL A 272 4.35 4.44 -0.64
N ALA A 273 4.43 4.73 0.67
CA ALA A 273 5.63 5.31 1.31
C ALA A 273 6.90 4.50 1.06
N SER A 274 6.76 3.18 1.02
CA SER A 274 7.84 2.27 0.69
C SER A 274 8.12 2.21 -0.82
N ARG A 275 7.09 1.91 -1.60
CA ARG A 275 7.19 1.54 -3.02
C ARG A 275 7.58 2.70 -3.94
N VAL A 276 7.43 3.95 -3.49
CA VAL A 276 7.91 5.12 -4.26
C VAL A 276 9.41 5.05 -4.57
N THR A 277 10.21 4.36 -3.75
CA THR A 277 11.63 4.14 -4.01
C THR A 277 11.84 3.27 -5.27
N GLY A 278 11.18 2.12 -5.34
CA GLY A 278 11.19 1.23 -6.50
C GLY A 278 10.63 1.87 -7.77
N TRP A 279 9.49 2.57 -7.65
CA TRP A 279 8.93 3.31 -8.78
C TRP A 279 9.87 4.38 -9.30
N ALA A 280 10.52 5.15 -8.42
CA ALA A 280 11.48 6.16 -8.83
C ALA A 280 12.63 5.53 -9.63
N ALA A 281 13.20 4.43 -9.12
CA ALA A 281 14.28 3.72 -9.79
C ALA A 281 13.85 3.24 -11.20
N HIS A 282 12.67 2.63 -11.33
CA HIS A 282 12.18 2.17 -12.62
C HIS A 282 11.78 3.31 -13.58
N ILE A 283 11.28 4.44 -13.09
CA ILE A 283 11.02 5.62 -13.92
C ILE A 283 12.35 6.17 -14.46
N MET A 284 13.37 6.28 -13.60
CA MET A 284 14.71 6.72 -14.01
C MET A 284 15.33 5.78 -15.03
N GLU A 285 15.23 4.46 -14.83
CA GLU A 285 15.68 3.45 -15.77
C GLU A 285 14.93 3.55 -17.11
N GLN A 286 13.62 3.77 -17.09
CA GLN A 286 12.82 3.95 -18.30
C GLN A 286 13.22 5.22 -19.06
N HIS A 287 13.52 6.33 -18.38
CA HIS A 287 14.00 7.55 -19.07
C HIS A 287 15.41 7.38 -19.65
N ALA A 288 16.30 6.69 -18.93
CA ALA A 288 17.68 6.47 -19.37
C ALA A 288 17.80 5.58 -20.61
N ASN A 289 16.88 4.60 -20.77
CA ASN A 289 16.84 3.69 -21.91
C ASN A 289 15.42 3.59 -22.48
N ASN A 290 14.92 4.73 -22.98
CA ASN A 290 13.50 4.84 -23.30
C ASN A 290 13.10 4.13 -24.60
N ARG A 291 11.95 3.44 -24.52
CA ARG A 291 11.17 2.98 -25.66
C ARG A 291 9.69 3.10 -25.34
N LEU A 292 8.94 3.70 -26.27
CA LEU A 292 7.48 3.82 -26.14
C LEU A 292 6.84 2.43 -25.99
N ILE A 293 6.10 2.23 -24.90
CA ILE A 293 5.31 1.01 -24.66
C ILE A 293 3.95 1.18 -25.32
N ARG A 294 3.79 0.60 -26.52
CA ARG A 294 2.57 0.70 -27.33
C ARG A 294 2.18 -0.69 -27.89
N PRO A 295 1.43 -1.50 -27.14
CA PRO A 295 0.96 -2.80 -27.62
C PRO A 295 -0.12 -2.65 -28.70
N ILE A 296 -0.40 -3.74 -29.41
CA ILE A 296 -1.53 -3.88 -30.34
C ILE A 296 -2.63 -4.72 -29.71
N ALA A 297 -3.86 -4.58 -30.21
CA ALA A 297 -5.02 -5.35 -29.76
C ALA A 297 -5.66 -6.10 -30.93
N ASN A 298 -6.19 -7.30 -30.66
CA ASN A 298 -7.04 -8.02 -31.60
C ASN A 298 -8.48 -7.52 -31.44
N TYR A 299 -9.01 -6.85 -32.45
CA TYR A 299 -10.37 -6.32 -32.43
C TYR A 299 -11.39 -7.45 -32.67
N THR A 300 -12.31 -7.64 -31.71
CA THR A 300 -13.40 -8.62 -31.78
C THR A 300 -14.78 -7.95 -31.70
N GLY A 301 -14.84 -6.64 -31.95
CA GLY A 301 -16.09 -5.88 -32.01
C GLY A 301 -16.82 -6.08 -33.33
N PRO A 302 -17.90 -5.32 -33.57
CA PRO A 302 -18.62 -5.37 -34.83
C PRO A 302 -17.73 -5.06 -36.04
N GLU A 303 -17.98 -5.74 -37.15
CA GLU A 303 -17.38 -5.40 -38.45
C GLU A 303 -17.68 -3.96 -38.86
N LEU A 304 -16.98 -3.48 -39.89
CA LEU A 304 -17.21 -2.15 -40.46
C LEU A 304 -18.69 -1.93 -40.78
N ARG A 305 -19.26 -0.85 -40.25
CA ARG A 305 -20.66 -0.45 -40.49
C ARG A 305 -20.70 0.89 -41.20
N SER A 306 -21.69 1.06 -42.07
CA SER A 306 -22.02 2.38 -42.61
C SER A 306 -22.57 3.28 -41.50
N TRP A 307 -22.22 4.57 -41.56
CA TRP A 307 -22.83 5.58 -40.71
C TRP A 307 -24.26 5.86 -41.21
N ASN A 308 -25.22 5.91 -40.30
CA ASN A 308 -26.65 5.90 -40.64
C ASN A 308 -27.26 7.29 -40.90
N GLY A 309 -26.46 8.35 -40.96
CA GLY A 309 -26.97 9.72 -40.78
C GLY A 309 -26.93 10.16 -39.32
#